data_AF-A0A918I4X1-F1
#
_entry.id   AF-A0A918I4X1-F1
#
_cell.length_a   1.000
_cell.length_b   1.000
_cell.length_c   1.000
_cell.angle_alpha   90.00
_cell.angle_beta   90.00
_cell.angle_gamma   90.00
#
_symmetry.space_group_name_H-M   'P 1'
#
loop_
_entity.id
_entity.type
_entity.pdbx_description
1 polymer ?
#
loop_
_entity_poly.entity_id
_entity_poly.type
_entity_poly.pdbx_seq_one_letter_code
_entity_poly.pdbx_strand_id
1 'polypeptide(L)'
;MAIRGLRWLAAAVVGAGLLTTVALTLTAQGSPAPQAARSGPPAAPAAPPSPTTEEKDLLHRAEQLLVRDCMAGQGFRYWPAPRLPSPEYREFPYVVDDEAWAAEHGYGREFEQGQERRWGNSESKRYLDGLSKARKAAYTTALFGPSADRTPLRAEVAMGGTFTQSDQGCTAGAWRRLYGDVHAWYRSYQMVNSLPGIRVGRVAAEPEFQAGLTAWRSCMRASGHRAENPPELRRVRLLDTGPGARAADVRAATAEARCARTSGLAATAERLDEHHKDVLYGEHRSAFDTARRMQRDALPTARDVVGRG
;
A
#
# COMPACT_ATOMS: atom_id res chain seq x y z
N MET A 1 15.83 21.47 -0.64
CA MET A 1 16.07 20.10 -1.14
C MET A 1 14.83 19.28 -0.80
N ALA A 2 13.91 19.19 -1.76
CA ALA A 2 12.57 18.66 -1.58
C ALA A 2 12.62 17.14 -1.41
N ILE A 3 11.89 16.61 -0.42
CA ILE A 3 11.68 15.17 -0.24
C ILE A 3 10.80 14.69 -1.41
N ARG A 4 11.46 14.42 -2.53
CA ARG A 4 10.94 13.75 -3.73
C ARG A 4 11.00 12.22 -3.62
N GLY A 5 11.37 11.68 -2.46
CA GLY A 5 11.69 10.26 -2.31
C GLY A 5 10.86 9.58 -1.23
N LEU A 6 9.60 9.29 -1.52
CA LEU A 6 8.92 8.11 -0.97
C LEU A 6 7.77 7.67 -1.89
N ARG A 7 8.04 7.72 -3.18
CA ARG A 7 7.23 7.11 -4.24
C ARG A 7 8.24 6.28 -5.02
N TRP A 8 7.96 4.99 -5.18
CA TRP A 8 8.76 3.99 -5.92
C TRP A 8 9.96 3.37 -5.20
N LEU A 9 9.75 2.16 -4.67
CA LEU A 9 10.67 1.03 -4.87
C LEU A 9 9.82 -0.21 -5.17
N ALA A 10 9.42 -0.32 -6.43
CA ALA A 10 9.04 -1.57 -7.07
C ALA A 10 9.96 -1.73 -8.29
N ALA A 11 10.40 -2.97 -8.53
CA ALA A 11 11.31 -3.44 -9.59
C ALA A 11 12.81 -3.16 -9.35
N ALA A 12 13.76 -4.08 -9.58
CA ALA A 12 13.76 -5.47 -10.04
C ALA A 12 15.19 -6.03 -9.83
N VAL A 13 15.38 -7.35 -9.80
CA VAL A 13 16.29 -8.11 -10.71
C VAL A 13 16.02 -9.62 -10.54
N VAL A 14 15.94 -10.25 -11.70
CA VAL A 14 15.69 -11.66 -12.04
C VAL A 14 16.98 -12.50 -11.92
N GLY A 15 16.85 -13.80 -11.63
CA GLY A 15 17.79 -14.80 -12.19
C GLY A 15 18.01 -16.09 -11.41
N ALA A 16 17.40 -17.18 -11.91
CA ALA A 16 17.83 -18.61 -11.93
C ALA A 16 18.57 -19.19 -10.69
N GLY A 17 18.11 -20.24 -10.00
CA GLY A 17 17.55 -21.49 -10.51
C GLY A 17 18.59 -22.61 -10.37
N LEU A 18 18.37 -23.61 -9.51
CA LEU A 18 18.58 -25.04 -9.82
C LEU A 18 18.09 -25.93 -8.67
N LEU A 19 17.21 -26.86 -9.06
CA LEU A 19 16.71 -28.00 -8.30
C LEU A 19 17.79 -29.05 -8.14
N THR A 20 17.86 -29.69 -6.96
CA THR A 20 18.27 -31.10 -6.86
C THR A 20 17.38 -31.83 -5.86
N THR A 21 16.56 -32.72 -6.41
CA THR A 21 15.77 -33.74 -5.73
C THR A 21 16.67 -34.84 -5.18
N VAL A 22 16.48 -35.24 -3.92
CA VAL A 22 16.88 -36.57 -3.45
C VAL A 22 15.64 -37.23 -2.83
N ALA A 23 15.12 -38.21 -3.55
CA ALA A 23 14.17 -39.18 -3.05
C ALA A 23 14.93 -40.25 -2.26
N LEU A 24 14.51 -40.52 -1.03
CA LEU A 24 14.91 -41.72 -0.30
C LEU A 24 13.66 -42.35 0.32
N THR A 25 13.27 -43.45 -0.30
CA THR A 25 12.22 -44.38 0.10
C THR A 25 12.64 -45.13 1.35
N LEU A 26 11.85 -45.05 2.42
CA LEU A 26 11.92 -45.97 3.55
C LEU A 26 10.55 -46.62 3.72
N THR A 27 10.51 -47.91 3.40
CA THR A 27 9.41 -48.81 3.69
C THR A 27 9.52 -49.27 5.15
N ALA A 28 8.45 -49.06 5.93
CA ALA A 28 8.27 -49.73 7.21
C ALA A 28 6.81 -50.18 7.32
N GLN A 29 6.62 -51.50 7.28
CA GLN A 29 5.36 -52.17 7.60
C GLN A 29 5.23 -52.27 9.13
N GLY A 30 4.05 -51.97 9.67
CA GLY A 30 3.76 -52.13 11.10
C GLY A 30 2.31 -51.85 11.46
N SER A 31 1.53 -52.94 11.57
CA SER A 31 0.35 -53.23 12.40
C SER A 31 -0.86 -52.26 12.48
N PRO A 32 -2.11 -52.77 12.39
CA PRO A 32 -3.32 -51.95 12.46
C PRO A 32 -3.66 -51.55 13.90
N ALA A 33 -3.57 -50.26 14.21
CA ALA A 33 -4.10 -49.67 15.44
C ALA A 33 -5.61 -49.34 15.28
N PRO A 34 -6.40 -49.36 16.37
CA PRO A 34 -7.85 -49.15 16.32
C PRO A 34 -8.18 -47.75 15.79
N GLN A 35 -9.16 -47.64 14.89
CA GLN A 35 -9.67 -46.36 14.39
C GLN A 35 -10.35 -45.60 15.52
N ALA A 36 -9.57 -44.80 16.25
CA ALA A 36 -10.10 -43.65 16.96
C ALA A 36 -10.68 -42.69 15.92
N ALA A 37 -11.97 -42.36 16.05
CA ALA A 37 -12.63 -41.35 15.25
C ALA A 37 -11.76 -40.09 15.24
N ARG A 38 -11.17 -39.78 14.08
CA ARG A 38 -10.40 -38.56 13.89
C ARG A 38 -11.38 -37.41 13.89
N SER A 39 -11.59 -36.82 15.07
CA SER A 39 -12.08 -35.45 15.18
C SER A 39 -11.16 -34.60 14.31
N GLY A 40 -11.67 -34.11 13.17
CA GLY A 40 -10.91 -33.21 12.31
C GLY A 40 -10.40 -32.02 13.14
N PRO A 41 -9.24 -31.44 12.79
CA PRO A 41 -8.75 -30.25 13.49
C PRO A 41 -9.87 -29.21 13.54
N PRO A 42 -10.07 -28.54 14.70
CA PRO A 42 -11.12 -27.55 14.84
C PRO A 42 -11.00 -26.52 13.73
N ALA A 43 -12.13 -26.17 13.12
CA ALA A 43 -12.18 -25.16 12.07
C ALA A 43 -11.45 -23.90 12.55
N ALA A 44 -10.53 -23.39 11.74
CA ALA A 44 -9.78 -22.20 12.09
C ALA A 44 -10.77 -21.07 12.46
N PRO A 45 -10.51 -20.32 13.55
CA PRO A 45 -11.40 -19.24 13.95
C PRO A 45 -11.62 -18.27 12.78
N ALA A 46 -12.86 -17.79 12.67
CA ALA A 46 -13.26 -16.86 11.62
C ALA A 46 -12.35 -15.62 11.63
N ALA A 47 -12.01 -15.14 10.44
CA ALA A 47 -11.22 -13.93 10.25
C ALA A 47 -11.92 -12.74 10.95
N PRO A 48 -11.20 -11.90 11.73
CA PRO A 48 -11.75 -10.64 12.17
C PRO A 48 -12.20 -9.81 10.96
N PRO A 49 -13.35 -9.13 11.02
CA PRO A 49 -13.81 -8.31 9.90
C PRO A 49 -12.81 -7.16 9.66
N SER A 50 -12.52 -6.87 8.41
CA SER A 50 -11.75 -5.68 8.05
C SER A 50 -12.53 -4.40 8.44
N PRO A 51 -11.89 -3.36 8.97
CA PRO A 51 -12.53 -2.07 9.15
C PRO A 51 -13.03 -1.50 7.82
N THR A 52 -14.16 -0.79 7.84
CA THR A 52 -14.70 -0.09 6.66
C THR A 52 -13.80 1.08 6.25
N THR A 53 -14.08 1.69 5.09
CA THR A 53 -13.36 2.88 4.62
C THR A 53 -13.51 4.04 5.63
N GLU A 54 -14.73 4.27 6.10
CA GLU A 54 -15.06 5.32 7.08
C GLU A 54 -14.37 5.07 8.43
N GLU A 55 -14.31 3.81 8.87
CA GLU A 55 -13.60 3.43 10.09
C GLU A 55 -12.08 3.65 9.96
N LYS A 56 -11.49 3.37 8.80
CA LYS A 56 -10.08 3.67 8.52
C LYS A 56 -9.82 5.19 8.50
N ASP A 57 -10.74 5.97 7.95
CA ASP A 57 -10.65 7.44 7.96
C ASP A 57 -10.75 8.00 9.38
N LEU A 58 -11.63 7.44 10.20
CA LEU A 58 -11.76 7.80 11.61
C LEU A 58 -10.47 7.50 12.39
N LEU A 59 -9.91 6.29 12.23
CA LEU A 59 -8.65 5.89 12.88
C LEU A 59 -7.50 6.80 12.46
N HIS A 60 -7.37 7.07 11.15
CA HIS A 60 -6.33 7.97 10.62
C HIS A 60 -6.50 9.39 11.17
N ARG A 61 -7.72 9.92 11.18
CA ARG A 61 -7.98 11.27 11.72
C ARG A 61 -7.63 11.35 13.21
N ALA A 62 -7.98 10.34 14.00
CA ALA A 62 -7.61 10.29 15.41
C ALA A 62 -6.09 10.27 15.60
N GLU A 63 -5.36 9.50 14.79
CA GLU A 63 -3.89 9.46 14.82
C GLU A 63 -3.31 10.85 14.53
N GLN A 64 -3.79 11.53 13.48
CA GLN A 64 -3.32 12.86 13.11
C GLN A 64 -3.58 13.92 14.19
N LEU A 65 -4.70 13.83 14.91
CA LEU A 65 -5.03 14.74 16.02
C LEU A 65 -4.12 14.47 17.24
N LEU A 66 -3.86 13.21 17.58
CA LEU A 66 -2.92 12.87 18.66
C LEU A 66 -1.50 13.34 18.34
N VAL A 67 -1.06 13.18 17.08
CA VAL A 67 0.22 13.73 16.63
C VAL A 67 0.23 15.25 16.71
N ARG A 68 -0.84 15.93 16.28
CA ARG A 68 -0.98 17.38 16.39
C ARG A 68 -0.78 17.86 17.82
N ASP A 69 -1.49 17.26 18.76
CA ASP A 69 -1.50 17.69 20.15
C ASP A 69 -0.14 17.44 20.82
N CYS A 70 0.49 16.30 20.53
CA CYS A 70 1.85 16.03 20.98
C CYS A 70 2.86 17.03 20.40
N MET A 71 2.80 17.31 19.10
CA MET A 71 3.70 18.27 18.44
C MET A 71 3.52 19.69 19.02
N ALA A 72 2.29 20.09 19.33
CA ALA A 72 2.01 21.34 20.02
C ALA A 72 2.68 21.39 21.40
N GLY A 73 2.61 20.30 22.18
CA GLY A 73 3.32 20.15 23.44
C GLY A 73 4.85 20.21 23.31
N GLN A 74 5.39 19.83 22.15
CA GLN A 74 6.81 19.96 21.81
C GLN A 74 7.18 21.34 21.23
N GLY A 75 6.24 22.29 21.21
CA GLY A 75 6.48 23.64 20.71
C GLY A 75 6.57 23.72 19.18
N PHE A 76 5.87 22.82 18.48
CA PHE A 76 5.76 22.78 17.02
C PHE A 76 4.30 22.85 16.57
N ARG A 77 4.05 23.43 15.40
CA ARG A 77 2.75 23.36 14.74
C ARG A 77 2.71 22.17 13.80
N TYR A 78 1.58 21.47 13.81
CA TYR A 78 1.33 20.32 12.95
C TYR A 78 -0.08 20.44 12.38
N TRP A 79 -0.22 20.18 11.09
CA TRP A 79 -1.52 20.21 10.42
C TRP A 79 -1.87 18.78 10.02
N PRO A 80 -2.94 18.21 10.60
CA PRO A 80 -3.49 16.92 10.19
C PRO A 80 -3.69 16.81 8.68
N ALA A 81 -3.19 15.73 8.09
CA ALA A 81 -3.39 15.40 6.69
C ALA A 81 -4.50 14.34 6.53
N PRO A 82 -5.30 14.39 5.45
CA PRO A 82 -6.26 13.33 5.15
C PRO A 82 -5.55 12.01 4.84
N ARG A 83 -6.27 10.89 4.96
CA ARG A 83 -5.77 9.58 4.54
C ARG A 83 -5.61 9.57 3.02
N LEU A 84 -4.54 8.93 2.54
CA LEU A 84 -4.29 8.72 1.10
C LEU A 84 -4.41 7.22 0.74
N PRO A 85 -4.78 6.88 -0.52
CA PRO A 85 -5.24 7.79 -1.57
C PRO A 85 -6.54 8.51 -1.18
N SER A 86 -6.74 9.73 -1.69
CA SER A 86 -8.02 10.43 -1.55
C SER A 86 -9.10 9.62 -2.26
N PRO A 87 -10.37 9.61 -1.79
CA PRO A 87 -11.49 9.01 -2.53
C PRO A 87 -11.64 9.54 -3.96
N GLU A 88 -11.15 10.77 -4.21
CA GLU A 88 -11.11 11.41 -5.53
C GLU A 88 -10.09 10.72 -6.48
N TYR A 89 -9.11 9.99 -5.95
CA TYR A 89 -8.07 9.32 -6.72
C TYR A 89 -8.40 7.84 -6.91
N ARG A 90 -8.63 7.45 -8.16
CA ARG A 90 -8.84 6.06 -8.53
C ARG A 90 -7.50 5.37 -8.80
N GLU A 91 -7.26 4.26 -8.12
CA GLU A 91 -6.09 3.43 -8.34
C GLU A 91 -6.35 2.41 -9.45
N PHE A 92 -5.37 2.25 -10.33
CA PHE A 92 -5.38 1.30 -11.43
C PHE A 92 -4.04 0.54 -11.40
N PRO A 93 -3.90 -0.48 -10.53
CA PRO A 93 -2.62 -1.14 -10.27
C PRO A 93 -2.07 -1.92 -11.46
N TYR A 94 -2.94 -2.36 -12.38
CA TYR A 94 -2.58 -3.18 -13.53
C TYR A 94 -2.74 -2.45 -14.85
N VAL A 95 -3.95 -1.91 -15.08
CA VAL A 95 -4.40 -1.21 -16.29
C VAL A 95 -5.47 -0.23 -15.90
N VAL A 96 -5.62 0.86 -16.65
CA VAL A 96 -6.88 1.62 -16.69
C VAL A 96 -7.90 0.75 -17.40
N ASP A 97 -9.06 0.52 -16.78
CA ASP A 97 -10.13 -0.34 -17.29
C ASP A 97 -11.48 0.38 -17.47
N ASP A 98 -11.61 1.55 -16.85
CA ASP A 98 -12.77 2.43 -16.95
C ASP A 98 -12.58 3.49 -18.05
N GLU A 99 -13.30 3.33 -19.15
CA GLU A 99 -13.21 4.26 -20.29
C GLU A 99 -13.87 5.61 -20.02
N ALA A 100 -14.94 5.66 -19.22
CA ALA A 100 -15.60 6.92 -18.89
C ALA A 100 -14.67 7.78 -18.03
N TRP A 101 -14.08 7.17 -16.99
CA TRP A 101 -13.08 7.82 -16.16
C TRP A 101 -11.86 8.26 -16.98
N ALA A 102 -11.36 7.40 -17.87
CA ALA A 102 -10.21 7.73 -18.71
C ALA A 102 -10.48 8.88 -19.70
N ALA A 103 -11.70 8.93 -20.26
CA ALA A 103 -12.11 10.01 -21.16
C ALA A 103 -12.19 11.37 -20.44
N GLU A 104 -12.67 11.37 -19.19
CA GLU A 104 -12.76 12.58 -18.39
C GLU A 104 -11.38 12.99 -17.83
N HIS A 105 -10.64 12.04 -17.26
CA HIS A 105 -9.48 12.31 -16.41
C HIS A 105 -8.12 11.95 -17.00
N GLY A 106 -8.07 11.26 -18.14
CA GLY A 106 -6.82 10.68 -18.65
C GLY A 106 -6.24 9.69 -17.65
N TYR A 107 -4.95 9.83 -17.31
CA TYR A 107 -4.32 9.10 -16.21
C TYR A 107 -4.43 9.80 -14.84
N GLY A 108 -5.25 10.85 -14.73
CA GLY A 108 -5.48 11.55 -13.46
C GLY A 108 -4.44 12.62 -13.13
N ARG A 109 -3.82 13.23 -14.15
CA ARG A 109 -2.84 14.32 -14.01
C ARG A 109 -3.33 15.45 -13.10
N GLU A 110 -4.59 15.87 -13.27
CA GLU A 110 -5.17 16.96 -12.50
C GLU A 110 -5.19 16.67 -11.00
N PHE A 111 -5.31 15.40 -10.59
CA PHE A 111 -5.27 15.01 -9.19
C PHE A 111 -3.85 15.12 -8.66
N GLU A 112 -2.84 14.63 -9.39
CA GLU A 112 -1.44 14.77 -9.00
C GLU A 112 -1.03 16.25 -8.87
N GLN A 113 -1.33 17.04 -9.89
CA GLN A 113 -1.04 18.47 -9.88
C GLN A 113 -1.87 19.20 -8.82
N GLY A 114 -3.12 18.80 -8.60
CA GLY A 114 -3.98 19.33 -7.55
C GLY A 114 -3.38 19.10 -6.17
N GLN A 115 -2.90 17.89 -5.91
CA GLN A 115 -2.23 17.52 -4.66
C GLN A 115 -0.90 18.28 -4.50
N GLU A 116 -0.10 18.39 -5.56
CA GLU A 116 1.14 19.18 -5.54
C GLU A 116 0.88 20.67 -5.28
N ARG A 117 -0.14 21.26 -5.91
CA ARG A 117 -0.55 22.66 -5.66
C ARG A 117 -1.04 22.85 -4.22
N ARG A 118 -1.90 21.94 -3.73
CA ARG A 118 -2.41 21.95 -2.34
C ARG A 118 -1.24 21.88 -1.35
N TRP A 119 -0.28 20.97 -1.56
CA TRP A 119 0.92 20.88 -0.73
C TRP A 119 1.81 22.13 -0.86
N GLY A 120 2.07 22.58 -2.09
CA GLY A 120 2.87 23.76 -2.43
C GLY A 120 2.40 25.04 -1.73
N ASN A 121 1.07 25.18 -1.60
CA ASN A 121 0.41 26.32 -0.98
C ASN A 121 0.02 26.09 0.49
N SER A 122 0.34 24.92 1.06
CA SER A 122 -0.08 24.55 2.41
C SER A 122 0.62 25.36 3.50
N GLU A 123 -0.09 25.62 4.59
CA GLU A 123 0.48 26.21 5.80
C GLU A 123 1.60 25.35 6.38
N SER A 124 1.43 24.02 6.35
CA SER A 124 2.43 23.04 6.77
C SER A 124 3.76 23.24 6.03
N LYS A 125 3.72 23.38 4.71
CA LYS A 125 4.91 23.61 3.90
C LYS A 125 5.57 24.94 4.26
N ARG A 126 4.80 26.04 4.31
CA ARG A 126 5.34 27.37 4.67
C ARG A 126 6.00 27.36 6.05
N TYR A 127 5.35 26.73 7.02
CA TYR A 127 5.87 26.58 8.37
C TYR A 127 7.20 25.81 8.38
N LEU A 128 7.21 24.62 7.76
CA LEU A 128 8.40 23.78 7.69
C LEU A 128 9.54 24.48 6.95
N ASP A 129 9.27 25.14 5.82
CA ASP A 129 10.30 25.84 5.04
C ASP A 129 10.95 26.96 5.86
N GLY A 130 10.16 27.69 6.66
CA GLY A 130 10.62 28.76 7.55
C GLY A 130 11.41 28.32 8.78
N LEU A 131 11.44 27.02 9.13
CA LEU A 131 12.25 26.53 10.23
C LEU A 131 13.75 26.56 9.91
N SER A 132 14.57 26.97 10.88
CA SER A 132 16.02 26.83 10.81
C SER A 132 16.42 25.34 10.73
N LYS A 133 17.64 25.04 10.25
CA LYS A 133 18.12 23.64 10.15
C LYS A 133 18.06 22.91 11.51
N ALA A 134 18.44 23.57 12.60
CA ALA A 134 18.36 23.00 13.95
C ALA A 134 16.91 22.74 14.38
N ARG A 135 15.99 23.69 14.13
CA ARG A 135 14.55 23.49 14.41
C ARG A 135 13.93 22.41 13.53
N LYS A 136 14.34 22.26 12.27
CA LYS A 136 13.91 21.15 11.39
C LYS A 136 14.33 19.80 11.96
N ALA A 137 15.58 19.68 12.42
CA ALA A 137 16.05 18.46 13.08
C ALA A 137 15.23 18.16 14.36
N ALA A 138 15.02 19.16 15.21
CA ALA A 138 14.20 19.01 16.42
C ALA A 138 12.74 18.67 16.10
N TYR A 139 12.16 19.24 15.04
CA TYR A 139 10.81 18.89 14.55
C TYR A 139 10.75 17.42 14.13
N THR A 140 11.71 16.96 13.34
CA THR A 140 11.79 15.55 12.89
C THR A 140 11.94 14.61 14.08
N THR A 141 12.80 14.94 15.05
CA THR A 141 12.97 14.14 16.28
C THR A 141 11.71 14.13 17.15
N ALA A 142 11.02 15.27 17.28
CA ALA A 142 9.75 15.32 18.02
C ALA A 142 8.67 14.44 17.34
N LEU A 143 8.59 14.49 16.01
CA LEU A 143 7.59 13.76 15.25
C LEU A 143 7.86 12.24 15.22
N PHE A 144 9.08 11.84 14.83
CA PHE A 144 9.42 10.46 14.53
C PHE A 144 10.30 9.78 15.60
N GLY A 145 10.73 10.50 16.62
CA GLY A 145 11.69 10.04 17.61
C GLY A 145 13.15 10.22 17.14
N PRO A 146 14.14 9.97 18.03
CA PRO A 146 15.56 10.02 17.68
C PRO A 146 15.93 8.91 16.69
N SER A 147 16.88 9.20 15.79
CA SER A 147 17.37 8.22 14.82
C SER A 147 18.20 7.10 15.46
N ALA A 148 18.89 7.40 16.57
CA ALA A 148 19.64 6.44 17.38
C ALA A 148 18.80 5.96 18.56
N ASP A 149 17.78 5.16 18.27
CA ASP A 149 16.97 4.50 19.28
C ASP A 149 17.61 3.16 19.69
N ARG A 150 17.64 2.89 21.00
CA ARG A 150 18.17 1.64 21.56
C ARG A 150 17.14 0.51 21.51
N THR A 151 15.85 0.85 21.52
CA THR A 151 14.73 -0.11 21.49
C THR A 151 13.76 0.20 20.34
N PRO A 152 14.25 0.30 19.08
CA PRO A 152 13.38 0.68 17.98
C PRO A 152 12.26 -0.36 17.78
N LEU A 153 11.13 0.12 17.29
CA LEU A 153 10.13 -0.73 16.67
C LEU A 153 10.79 -1.41 15.45
N ARG A 154 10.53 -2.71 15.27
CA ARG A 154 11.08 -3.49 14.16
C ARG A 154 9.98 -4.31 13.53
N ALA A 155 9.96 -4.37 12.21
CA ALA A 155 9.07 -5.22 11.45
C ALA A 155 9.83 -5.90 10.31
N GLU A 156 9.76 -7.22 10.24
CA GLU A 156 10.17 -7.97 9.06
C GLU A 156 9.04 -7.90 8.04
N VAL A 157 9.37 -7.59 6.79
CA VAL A 157 8.39 -7.48 5.70
C VAL A 157 8.52 -8.65 4.75
N ALA A 158 7.42 -9.01 4.07
CA ALA A 158 7.37 -10.22 3.25
C ALA A 158 8.33 -10.20 2.05
N MET A 159 8.73 -9.02 1.54
CA MET A 159 9.75 -8.90 0.48
C MET A 159 11.20 -9.05 1.00
N GLY A 160 11.38 -9.38 2.27
CA GLY A 160 12.68 -9.39 2.93
C GLY A 160 13.10 -8.01 3.44
N GLY A 161 14.03 -8.01 4.39
CA GLY A 161 14.49 -6.81 5.09
C GLY A 161 13.71 -6.50 6.37
N THR A 162 14.25 -5.56 7.14
CA THR A 162 13.66 -5.11 8.40
C THR A 162 13.44 -3.62 8.35
N PHE A 163 12.20 -3.21 8.57
CA PHE A 163 11.85 -1.81 8.76
C PHE A 163 12.00 -1.46 10.23
N THR A 164 12.56 -0.29 10.50
CA THR A 164 12.75 0.21 11.86
C THR A 164 12.19 1.61 12.00
N GLN A 165 11.68 1.89 13.19
CA GLN A 165 11.27 3.23 13.61
C GLN A 165 11.57 3.39 15.08
N SER A 166 11.83 4.62 15.54
CA SER A 166 11.92 4.85 16.98
C SER A 166 10.61 4.47 17.66
N ASP A 167 10.72 3.86 18.86
CA ASP A 167 9.58 3.65 19.74
C ASP A 167 9.15 4.94 20.46
N GLN A 168 9.87 6.05 20.25
CA GLN A 168 9.61 7.39 20.78
C GLN A 168 9.04 8.34 19.71
N GLY A 169 8.76 9.58 20.13
CA GLY A 169 8.19 10.63 19.27
C GLY A 169 6.66 10.61 19.23
N CYS A 170 6.10 11.65 18.63
CA CYS A 170 4.66 11.88 18.59
C CYS A 170 3.90 10.81 17.79
N THR A 171 4.49 10.28 16.72
CA THR A 171 3.88 9.19 15.94
C THR A 171 3.76 7.91 16.76
N ALA A 172 4.85 7.45 17.38
CA ALA A 172 4.80 6.26 18.23
C ALA A 172 3.91 6.46 19.47
N GLY A 173 3.86 7.69 20.00
CA GLY A 173 2.93 8.09 21.05
C GLY A 173 1.46 7.95 20.65
N ALA A 174 1.10 8.42 19.45
CA ALA A 174 -0.25 8.28 18.91
C ALA A 174 -0.62 6.80 18.72
N TRP A 175 0.30 5.97 18.21
CA TRP A 175 0.06 4.53 18.07
C TRP A 175 -0.12 3.81 19.41
N ARG A 176 0.71 4.12 20.42
CA ARG A 176 0.52 3.58 21.78
C ARG A 176 -0.85 3.93 22.34
N ARG A 177 -1.30 5.18 22.11
CA ARG A 177 -2.61 5.63 22.60
C ARG A 177 -3.78 4.95 21.89
N LEU A 178 -3.70 4.76 20.57
CA LEU A 178 -4.78 4.15 19.79
C LEU A 178 -4.79 2.63 19.90
N TYR A 179 -3.65 1.99 19.72
CA TYR A 179 -3.54 0.54 19.47
C TYR A 179 -2.95 -0.23 20.65
N GLY A 180 -2.46 0.45 21.70
CA GLY A 180 -1.88 -0.18 22.88
C GLY A 180 -0.46 -0.71 22.60
N ASP A 181 -0.34 -2.00 22.29
CA ASP A 181 0.95 -2.64 21.99
C ASP A 181 1.53 -2.13 20.66
N VAL A 182 2.34 -1.08 20.74
CA VAL A 182 2.94 -0.45 19.56
C VAL A 182 3.88 -1.37 18.79
N HIS A 183 4.50 -2.37 19.43
CA HIS A 183 5.37 -3.32 18.74
C HIS A 183 4.54 -4.31 17.90
N ALA A 184 3.45 -4.83 18.45
CA ALA A 184 2.52 -5.68 17.71
C ALA A 184 1.82 -4.91 16.58
N TRP A 185 1.41 -3.67 16.84
CA TRP A 185 0.83 -2.78 15.84
C TRP A 185 1.81 -2.55 14.69
N TYR A 186 3.03 -2.08 14.98
CA TYR A 186 4.02 -1.77 13.97
C TYR A 186 4.36 -3.01 13.12
N ARG A 187 4.62 -4.18 13.74
CA ARG A 187 4.90 -5.42 13.01
C ARG A 187 3.77 -5.80 12.05
N SER A 188 2.53 -5.87 12.57
CA SER A 188 1.38 -6.30 11.77
C SER A 188 1.04 -5.29 10.67
N TYR A 189 1.05 -3.99 10.99
CA TYR A 189 0.82 -2.91 10.05
C TYR A 189 1.86 -2.89 8.92
N GLN A 190 3.16 -2.95 9.23
CA GLN A 190 4.21 -2.94 8.22
C GLN A 190 4.16 -4.19 7.33
N MET A 191 3.90 -5.36 7.91
CA MET A 191 3.71 -6.59 7.13
C MET A 191 2.55 -6.43 6.14
N VAL A 192 1.36 -6.10 6.62
CA VAL A 192 0.15 -5.96 5.79
C VAL A 192 0.32 -4.91 4.69
N ASN A 193 0.91 -3.74 5.00
CA ASN A 193 1.12 -2.69 4.02
C ASN A 193 2.23 -2.98 3.01
N SER A 194 3.07 -4.00 3.24
CA SER A 194 4.07 -4.45 2.25
C SER A 194 3.47 -5.38 1.18
N LEU A 195 2.33 -6.02 1.46
CA LEU A 195 1.76 -7.07 0.61
C LEU A 195 1.15 -6.58 -0.72
N PRO A 196 0.58 -5.36 -0.87
CA PRO A 196 0.04 -4.93 -2.16
C PRO A 196 1.07 -4.95 -3.29
N GLY A 197 2.33 -4.57 -3.03
CA GLY A 197 3.40 -4.65 -4.03
C GLY A 197 3.74 -6.08 -4.44
N ILE A 198 3.73 -7.01 -3.48
CA ILE A 198 3.90 -8.44 -3.74
C ILE A 198 2.74 -8.98 -4.58
N ARG A 199 1.50 -8.61 -4.24
CA ARG A 199 0.31 -9.02 -4.97
C ARG A 199 0.39 -8.62 -6.44
N VAL A 200 0.71 -7.34 -6.69
CA VAL A 200 0.88 -6.84 -8.06
C VAL A 200 1.99 -7.60 -8.79
N GLY A 201 3.11 -7.88 -8.13
CA GLY A 201 4.20 -8.67 -8.69
C GLY A 201 3.80 -10.11 -9.03
N ARG A 202 3.01 -10.77 -8.18
CA ARG A 202 2.50 -12.13 -8.42
C ARG A 202 1.53 -12.17 -9.59
N VAL A 203 0.55 -11.27 -9.63
CA VAL A 203 -0.38 -11.14 -10.77
C VAL A 203 0.39 -10.90 -12.08
N ALA A 204 1.37 -10.00 -12.06
CA ALA A 204 2.18 -9.72 -13.23
C ALA A 204 3.04 -10.92 -13.68
N ALA A 205 3.38 -11.86 -12.80
CA ALA A 205 4.16 -13.05 -13.15
C ALA A 205 3.32 -14.18 -13.78
N GLU A 206 1.98 -14.10 -13.71
CA GLU A 206 1.11 -15.17 -14.20
C GLU A 206 1.12 -15.29 -15.73
N PRO A 207 1.20 -16.51 -16.30
CA PRO A 207 1.17 -16.72 -17.74
C PRO A 207 -0.08 -16.13 -18.42
N GLU A 208 -1.24 -16.23 -17.77
CA GLU A 208 -2.50 -15.68 -18.28
C GLU A 208 -2.46 -14.14 -18.37
N PHE A 209 -1.87 -13.49 -17.36
CA PHE A 209 -1.67 -12.04 -17.37
C PHE A 209 -0.73 -11.64 -18.51
N GLN A 210 0.37 -12.36 -18.70
CA GLN A 210 1.33 -12.11 -19.78
C GLN A 210 0.74 -12.30 -21.19
N ALA A 211 -0.15 -13.29 -21.35
CA ALA A 211 -0.90 -13.49 -22.58
C ALA A 211 -1.84 -12.30 -22.85
N GLY A 212 -2.62 -11.87 -21.85
CA GLY A 212 -3.48 -10.69 -21.93
C GLY A 212 -2.70 -9.42 -22.23
N LEU A 213 -1.54 -9.23 -21.60
CA LEU A 213 -0.63 -8.11 -21.85
C LEU A 213 -0.11 -8.10 -23.29
N THR A 214 0.15 -9.25 -23.88
CA THR A 214 0.56 -9.35 -25.28
C THR A 214 -0.56 -8.93 -26.24
N ALA A 215 -1.79 -9.39 -25.99
CA ALA A 215 -2.96 -8.95 -26.76
C ALA A 215 -3.23 -7.45 -26.58
N TRP A 216 -3.14 -6.94 -25.36
CA TRP A 216 -3.27 -5.52 -25.05
C TRP A 216 -2.25 -4.68 -25.81
N ARG A 217 -0.96 -5.07 -25.82
CA ARG A 217 0.10 -4.36 -26.57
C ARG A 217 -0.20 -4.29 -28.07
N SER A 218 -0.75 -5.37 -28.65
CA SER A 218 -1.17 -5.37 -30.06
C SER A 218 -2.30 -4.37 -30.32
N CYS A 219 -3.30 -4.32 -29.43
CA CYS A 219 -4.39 -3.35 -29.52
C CYS A 219 -3.89 -1.90 -29.38
N MET A 220 -2.99 -1.64 -28.43
CA MET A 220 -2.41 -0.30 -28.23
C MET A 220 -1.64 0.15 -29.46
N ARG A 221 -0.83 -0.74 -30.07
CA ARG A 221 -0.12 -0.44 -31.32
C ARG A 221 -1.08 -0.10 -32.45
N ALA A 222 -2.15 -0.86 -32.62
CA ALA A 222 -3.19 -0.58 -33.63
C ALA A 222 -3.89 0.76 -33.35
N SER A 223 -3.98 1.17 -32.08
CA SER A 223 -4.51 2.47 -31.65
C SER A 223 -3.47 3.61 -31.71
N GLY A 224 -2.29 3.38 -32.28
CA GLY A 224 -1.25 4.40 -32.46
C GLY A 224 -0.35 4.62 -31.25
N HIS A 225 -0.41 3.76 -30.23
CA HIS A 225 0.38 3.87 -29.00
C HIS A 225 1.41 2.75 -28.88
N ARG A 226 2.70 3.11 -28.79
CA ARG A 226 3.76 2.17 -28.42
C ARG A 226 3.89 2.16 -26.90
N ALA A 227 3.56 1.03 -26.28
CA ALA A 227 3.64 0.83 -24.85
C ALA A 227 4.09 -0.60 -24.55
N GLU A 228 5.15 -0.73 -23.75
CA GLU A 228 5.64 -2.05 -23.31
C GLU A 228 4.84 -2.60 -22.14
N ASN A 229 4.39 -1.71 -21.24
CA ASN A 229 3.47 -2.06 -20.16
C ASN A 229 2.66 -0.82 -19.75
N PRO A 230 1.48 -1.02 -19.13
CA PRO A 230 0.59 0.07 -18.74
C PRO A 230 1.21 1.05 -17.72
N PRO A 231 1.89 0.61 -16.64
CA PRO A 231 2.53 1.54 -15.70
C PRO A 231 3.55 2.48 -16.35
N GLU A 232 4.36 1.98 -17.29
CA GLU A 232 5.34 2.79 -18.01
C GLU A 232 4.68 3.79 -18.95
N LEU A 233 3.62 3.40 -19.67
CA LEU A 233 2.85 4.32 -20.50
C LEU A 233 2.28 5.47 -19.66
N ARG A 234 1.66 5.14 -18.52
CA ARG A 234 1.14 6.12 -17.56
C ARG A 234 2.25 7.06 -17.10
N ARG A 235 3.38 6.53 -16.64
CA ARG A 235 4.52 7.31 -16.15
C ARG A 235 5.03 8.29 -17.21
N VAL A 236 5.26 7.82 -18.43
CA VAL A 236 5.73 8.66 -19.55
C VAL A 236 4.74 9.76 -19.87
N ARG A 237 3.43 9.45 -19.89
CA ARG A 237 2.39 10.44 -20.16
C ARG A 237 2.31 11.49 -19.05
N LEU A 238 2.34 11.09 -17.79
CA LEU A 238 2.25 12.02 -16.66
C LEU A 238 3.48 12.95 -16.56
N LEU A 239 4.66 12.49 -16.99
CA LEU A 239 5.88 13.32 -17.04
C LEU A 239 5.89 14.34 -18.19
N ASP A 240 5.09 14.16 -19.22
CA ASP A 240 4.96 15.12 -20.33
C ASP A 240 4.30 16.40 -19.82
N THR A 241 4.98 17.54 -19.95
CA THR A 241 4.48 18.87 -19.59
C THR A 241 4.36 19.80 -20.80
N GLY A 242 4.49 19.26 -22.02
CA GLY A 242 4.43 20.04 -23.25
C GLY A 242 3.01 20.53 -23.58
N PRO A 243 2.89 21.44 -24.57
CA PRO A 243 1.60 21.83 -25.12
C PRO A 243 0.79 20.60 -25.57
N GLY A 244 -0.47 20.51 -25.13
CA GLY A 244 -1.35 19.38 -25.49
C GLY A 244 -1.12 18.08 -24.70
N ALA A 245 -0.22 18.07 -23.70
CA ALA A 245 0.06 16.89 -22.88
C ALA A 245 -1.21 16.27 -22.27
N ARG A 246 -2.15 17.10 -21.77
CA ARG A 246 -3.43 16.62 -21.21
C ARG A 246 -4.31 15.93 -22.26
N ALA A 247 -4.34 16.43 -23.50
CA ALA A 247 -5.12 15.79 -24.56
C ALA A 247 -4.46 14.47 -25.01
N ALA A 248 -3.13 14.41 -25.04
CA ALA A 248 -2.39 13.17 -25.35
C ALA A 248 -2.56 12.10 -24.26
N ASP A 249 -2.55 12.53 -23.00
CA ASP A 249 -2.82 11.73 -21.81
C ASP A 249 -4.22 11.08 -21.88
N VAL A 250 -5.28 11.87 -22.11
CA VAL A 250 -6.64 11.36 -22.31
C VAL A 250 -6.72 10.34 -23.42
N ARG A 251 -6.20 10.66 -24.62
CA ARG A 251 -6.26 9.74 -25.75
C ARG A 251 -5.60 8.40 -25.44
N ALA A 252 -4.44 8.44 -24.78
CA ALA A 252 -3.72 7.23 -24.39
C ALA A 252 -4.48 6.42 -23.32
N ALA A 253 -5.03 7.07 -22.30
CA ALA A 253 -5.78 6.41 -21.24
C ALA A 253 -7.10 5.80 -21.76
N THR A 254 -7.84 6.52 -22.61
CA THR A 254 -9.06 6.00 -23.26
C THR A 254 -8.74 4.80 -24.15
N ALA A 255 -7.64 4.84 -24.89
CA ALA A 255 -7.16 3.70 -25.69
C ALA A 255 -6.76 2.52 -24.79
N GLU A 256 -6.04 2.78 -23.69
CA GLU A 256 -5.66 1.76 -22.70
C GLU A 256 -6.90 1.07 -22.12
N ALA A 257 -7.90 1.83 -21.66
CA ALA A 257 -9.15 1.31 -21.12
C ALA A 257 -9.90 0.41 -22.11
N ARG A 258 -10.02 0.86 -23.35
CA ARG A 258 -10.62 0.06 -24.43
C ARG A 258 -9.84 -1.24 -24.66
N CYS A 259 -8.53 -1.13 -24.83
CA CYS A 259 -7.67 -2.27 -25.10
C CYS A 259 -7.59 -3.24 -23.92
N ALA A 260 -7.67 -2.76 -22.68
CA ALA A 260 -7.68 -3.58 -21.47
C ALA A 260 -8.92 -4.48 -21.43
N ARG A 261 -10.08 -3.95 -21.84
CA ARG A 261 -11.31 -4.73 -21.94
C ARG A 261 -11.31 -5.68 -23.12
N THR A 262 -10.98 -5.21 -24.33
CA THR A 262 -11.07 -6.04 -25.55
C THR A 262 -10.04 -7.15 -25.61
N SER A 263 -8.87 -6.97 -24.98
CA SER A 263 -7.85 -8.03 -24.85
C SER A 263 -8.15 -9.05 -23.74
N GLY A 264 -9.14 -8.79 -22.88
CA GLY A 264 -9.40 -9.59 -21.68
C GLY A 264 -8.41 -9.39 -20.55
N LEU A 265 -7.46 -8.44 -20.68
CA LEU A 265 -6.45 -8.16 -19.65
C LEU A 265 -7.08 -7.65 -18.35
N ALA A 266 -8.08 -6.75 -18.42
CA ALA A 266 -8.74 -6.21 -17.23
C ALA A 266 -9.40 -7.31 -16.38
N ALA A 267 -10.22 -8.15 -17.01
CA ALA A 267 -10.91 -9.26 -16.33
C ALA A 267 -9.94 -10.31 -15.79
N THR A 268 -8.84 -10.58 -16.51
CA THR A 268 -7.79 -11.48 -16.03
C THR A 268 -7.05 -10.89 -14.83
N ALA A 269 -6.69 -9.61 -14.88
CA ALA A 269 -6.02 -8.92 -13.79
C ALA A 269 -6.88 -8.88 -12.52
N GLU A 270 -8.18 -8.58 -12.63
CA GLU A 270 -9.12 -8.57 -11.50
C GLU A 270 -9.24 -9.95 -10.84
N ARG A 271 -9.45 -11.00 -11.64
CA ARG A 271 -9.53 -12.39 -11.14
C ARG A 271 -8.25 -12.81 -10.41
N LEU A 272 -7.10 -12.52 -11.00
CA LEU A 272 -5.81 -12.86 -10.41
C LEU A 272 -5.50 -12.02 -9.16
N ASP A 273 -5.90 -10.74 -9.13
CA ASP A 273 -5.74 -9.89 -7.95
C ASP A 273 -6.54 -10.44 -6.77
N GLU A 274 -7.80 -10.83 -6.97
CA GLU A 274 -8.63 -11.40 -5.91
C GLU A 274 -8.07 -12.75 -5.43
N HIS A 275 -7.63 -13.61 -6.37
CA HIS A 275 -6.96 -14.87 -6.02
C HIS A 275 -5.70 -14.63 -5.16
N HIS A 276 -4.79 -13.76 -5.61
CA HIS A 276 -3.55 -13.49 -4.88
C HIS A 276 -3.78 -12.72 -3.58
N LYS A 277 -4.87 -11.94 -3.47
CA LYS A 277 -5.30 -11.33 -2.20
C LYS A 277 -5.66 -12.39 -1.17
N ASP A 278 -6.41 -13.42 -1.55
CA ASP A 278 -6.77 -14.53 -0.67
C ASP A 278 -5.56 -15.39 -0.28
N VAL A 279 -4.68 -15.69 -1.25
CA VAL A 279 -3.43 -16.42 -1.00
C VAL A 279 -2.56 -15.65 0.01
N LEU A 280 -2.33 -14.35 -0.20
CA LEU A 280 -1.53 -13.53 0.71
C LEU A 280 -2.19 -13.37 2.07
N TYR A 281 -3.53 -13.34 2.15
CA TYR A 281 -4.23 -13.40 3.43
C TYR A 281 -3.96 -14.71 4.17
N GLY A 282 -3.98 -15.85 3.47
CA GLY A 282 -3.64 -17.15 4.05
C GLY A 282 -2.20 -17.23 4.56
N GLU A 283 -1.24 -16.84 3.73
CA GLU A 283 0.20 -16.85 4.06
C GLU A 283 0.55 -15.93 5.25
N HIS A 284 -0.13 -14.79 5.36
CA HIS A 284 0.14 -13.77 6.39
C HIS A 284 -1.03 -13.58 7.37
N ARG A 285 -1.82 -14.63 7.60
CA ARG A 285 -3.07 -14.58 8.39
C ARG A 285 -2.88 -13.92 9.76
N SER A 286 -1.82 -14.30 10.47
CA SER A 286 -1.52 -13.77 11.81
C SER A 286 -1.35 -12.24 11.80
N ALA A 287 -0.66 -11.70 10.79
CA ALA A 287 -0.46 -10.26 10.67
C ALA A 287 -1.76 -9.53 10.33
N PHE A 288 -2.54 -10.04 9.38
CA PHE A 288 -3.85 -9.46 9.05
C PHE A 288 -4.81 -9.49 10.24
N ASP A 289 -4.94 -10.63 10.89
CA ASP A 289 -5.88 -10.81 11.99
C ASP A 289 -5.48 -9.93 13.19
N THR A 290 -4.17 -9.77 13.45
CA THR A 290 -3.66 -8.87 14.48
C THR A 290 -3.97 -7.41 14.14
N ALA A 291 -3.61 -6.94 12.94
CA ALA A 291 -3.89 -5.57 12.53
C ALA A 291 -5.39 -5.23 12.58
N ARG A 292 -6.25 -6.14 12.09
CA ARG A 292 -7.71 -5.95 12.10
C ARG A 292 -8.28 -5.89 13.51
N ARG A 293 -7.84 -6.77 14.43
CA ARG A 293 -8.26 -6.70 15.84
C ARG A 293 -7.87 -5.38 16.46
N MET A 294 -6.60 -4.99 16.36
CA MET A 294 -6.09 -3.76 16.96
C MET A 294 -6.78 -2.52 16.41
N GLN A 295 -7.06 -2.47 15.09
CA GLN A 295 -7.84 -1.38 14.49
C GLN A 295 -9.26 -1.30 15.04
N ARG A 296 -9.95 -2.44 15.16
CA ARG A 296 -11.31 -2.47 15.70
C ARG A 296 -11.36 -2.05 17.16
N ASP A 297 -10.43 -2.55 17.96
CA ASP A 297 -10.33 -2.24 19.39
C ASP A 297 -9.97 -0.75 19.63
N ALA A 298 -9.30 -0.12 18.66
CA ALA A 298 -8.99 1.30 18.69
C ALA A 298 -10.17 2.23 18.33
N LEU A 299 -11.25 1.71 17.72
CA LEU A 299 -12.36 2.55 17.24
C LEU A 299 -13.03 3.39 18.34
N PRO A 300 -13.33 2.88 19.56
CA PRO A 300 -13.88 3.70 20.63
C PRO A 300 -12.94 4.86 21.01
N THR A 301 -11.63 4.59 21.15
CA THR A 301 -10.62 5.61 21.43
C THR A 301 -10.54 6.64 20.30
N ALA A 302 -10.63 6.21 19.04
CA ALA A 302 -10.61 7.09 17.89
C ALA A 302 -11.81 8.04 17.87
N ARG A 303 -13.03 7.54 18.17
CA ARG A 303 -14.23 8.38 18.32
C ARG A 303 -14.08 9.42 19.42
N ASP A 304 -13.54 9.03 20.56
CA ASP A 304 -13.30 9.91 21.70
C ASP A 304 -12.26 11.01 21.38
N VAL A 305 -11.16 10.66 20.70
CA VAL A 305 -10.17 11.64 20.23
C VAL A 305 -10.78 12.63 19.24
N VAL A 306 -11.49 12.14 18.22
CA VAL A 306 -12.09 12.99 17.18
C VAL A 306 -13.24 13.83 17.74
N GLY A 307 -13.99 13.34 18.72
CA GLY A 307 -15.07 14.08 19.37
C GLY A 307 -14.60 15.25 20.24
N ARG A 308 -13.33 15.24 20.69
CA ARG A 308 -12.73 16.32 21.49
C ARG A 308 -11.94 17.35 20.67
N GLY A 309 -11.52 16.99 19.46
CA GLY A 309 -10.48 17.70 18.69
C GLY A 309 -10.97 18.49 17.50
#